data_AF-A0AAD4ZNL0-F1
#
_entry.id   AF-A0AAD4ZNL0-F1
#
_cell.length_a   1.000
_cell.length_b   1.000
_cell.length_c   1.000
_cell.angle_alpha   90.00
_cell.angle_beta   90.00
_cell.angle_gamma   90.00
#
_symmetry.space_group_name_H-M   'P 1'
#
loop_
_entity.id
_entity.type
_entity.pdbx_description
1 polymer ?
#
loop_
_entity_poly.entity_id
_entity_poly.type
_entity_poly.pdbx_seq_one_letter_code
_entity_poly.pdbx_strand_id
1 'polypeptide(L)'
;MAPSELAELRNKLNELLEAGLIQSLKAPYGAPVLFQRKAEETLRICVDYRALNKVTLRNKYPIPHVADLFDRLSKATYFTKLDLRSGY
;
A
#
# COMPACT_ATOMS: atom_id res chain seq x y z
N MET A 1 4.72 -8.15 19.40
CA MET A 1 4.78 -6.69 19.19
C MET A 1 5.12 -6.04 20.52
N ALA A 2 6.04 -5.08 20.50
CA ALA A 2 6.36 -4.28 21.67
C ALA A 2 5.13 -3.43 22.09
N PRO A 3 5.04 -2.99 23.36
CA PRO A 3 3.92 -2.17 23.83
C PRO A 3 3.70 -0.88 23.01
N SER A 4 4.78 -0.25 22.55
CA SER A 4 4.74 0.94 21.68
C SER A 4 4.13 0.62 20.31
N GLU A 5 4.54 -0.48 19.69
CA GLU A 5 4.00 -0.94 18.40
C GLU A 5 2.51 -1.27 18.49
N LEU A 6 2.06 -1.84 19.62
CA LEU A 6 0.63 -2.12 19.83
C LEU A 6 -0.21 -0.85 19.99
N ALA A 7 0.33 0.18 20.63
CA ALA A 7 -0.34 1.48 20.74
C ALA A 7 -0.49 2.14 19.37
N GLU A 8 0.59 2.15 18.57
CA GLU A 8 0.54 2.67 17.20
C GLU A 8 -0.40 1.87 16.30
N LEU A 9 -0.42 0.53 16.44
CA LEU A 9 -1.35 -0.33 15.71
C LEU A 9 -2.80 0.09 15.96
N ARG A 10 -3.16 0.28 17.23
CA ARG A 10 -4.53 0.67 17.62
C ARG A 10 -4.89 2.05 17.06
N ASN A 11 -4.00 3.02 17.18
CA ASN A 11 -4.22 4.36 16.63
C ASN A 11 -4.49 4.31 15.13
N LYS A 12 -3.65 3.58 14.38
CA LYS A 12 -3.81 3.48 12.93
C LYS A 12 -5.06 2.70 12.51
N LEU A 13 -5.43 1.65 13.25
CA LEU A 13 -6.67 0.92 13.00
C LEU A 13 -7.89 1.81 13.21
N ASN A 14 -7.90 2.64 14.25
CA ASN A 14 -8.97 3.61 14.48
C ASN A 14 -9.06 4.62 13.34
N GLU A 15 -7.94 5.19 12.89
CA GLU A 15 -7.93 6.10 11.73
C GLU A 15 -8.52 5.44 10.46
N LEU A 16 -8.17 4.18 10.21
CA LEU A 16 -8.68 3.44 9.04
C LEU A 16 -10.17 3.08 9.17
N LEU A 17 -10.65 2.81 10.38
CA LEU A 17 -12.07 2.57 10.68
C LEU A 17 -12.89 3.86 10.51
N GLU A 18 -12.41 4.97 11.04
CA GLU A 18 -13.04 6.29 10.92
C GLU A 18 -13.08 6.76 9.46
N ALA A 19 -12.01 6.49 8.70
CA ALA A 19 -11.98 6.74 7.26
C ALA A 19 -12.88 5.80 6.43
N GLY A 20 -13.48 4.77 7.06
CA GLY A 20 -14.31 3.78 6.39
C GLY A 20 -13.55 2.85 5.42
N LEU A 21 -12.22 2.78 5.53
CA LEU A 21 -11.37 1.97 4.66
C LEU A 21 -11.33 0.50 5.09
N ILE A 22 -11.60 0.22 6.36
CA ILE A 22 -11.67 -1.14 6.91
C ILE A 22 -12.91 -1.31 7.77
N GLN A 23 -13.29 -2.56 8.04
CA GLN A 23 -14.38 -2.91 8.94
C GLN A 23 -14.02 -4.15 9.76
N SER A 24 -14.64 -4.29 10.94
CA SER A 24 -14.49 -5.50 11.74
C SER A 24 -15.23 -6.67 11.08
N LEU A 25 -14.55 -7.80 10.90
CA LEU A 25 -15.10 -8.99 10.27
C LEU A 25 -14.54 -10.25 10.93
N LYS A 26 -15.40 -11.24 11.16
CA LYS A 26 -15.00 -12.59 11.53
C LYS A 26 -14.82 -13.43 10.26
N ALA A 27 -13.58 -13.61 9.82
CA ALA A 27 -13.25 -14.34 8.60
C ALA A 27 -12.50 -15.65 8.92
N PRO A 28 -12.60 -16.68 8.07
CA PRO A 28 -11.80 -17.91 8.18
C PRO A 28 -10.34 -17.70 7.75
N TYR A 29 -10.01 -16.53 7.20
CA TYR A 29 -8.67 -16.15 6.76
C TYR A 29 -8.16 -14.96 7.57
N GLY A 30 -6.86 -14.94 7.82
CA GLY A 30 -6.15 -13.83 8.45
C GLY A 30 -4.73 -13.73 7.91
N ALA A 31 -4.18 -12.53 7.93
CA ALA A 31 -2.80 -12.24 7.57
C ALA A 31 -2.12 -11.48 8.70
N PRO A 32 -0.84 -11.77 9.02
CA PRO A 32 -0.15 -11.05 10.07
C PRO A 32 0.17 -9.62 9.65
N VAL A 33 0.17 -8.72 10.63
CA VAL A 33 0.58 -7.33 10.47
C VAL A 33 2.02 -7.17 10.92
N LEU A 34 2.81 -6.48 10.12
CA LEU A 34 4.21 -6.17 10.35
C LEU A 34 4.39 -4.65 10.41
N PHE A 35 5.40 -4.20 11.16
CA PHE A 35 5.80 -2.81 11.18
C PHE A 35 7.10 -2.62 10.40
N GLN A 36 7.09 -1.66 9.49
CA GLN A 36 8.28 -1.21 8.79
C GLN A 36 8.57 0.23 9.19
N ARG A 37 9.79 0.50 9.65
CA ARG A 37 10.23 1.86 9.94
C ARG A 37 10.40 2.64 8.63
N LYS A 38 9.80 3.82 8.54
CA LYS A 38 10.04 4.82 7.48
C LYS A 38 11.10 5.83 7.96
N ALA A 39 11.60 6.66 7.03
CA ALA A 39 12.36 7.86 7.41
C ALA A 39 11.53 8.75 8.35
N GLU A 40 12.19 9.38 9.31
CA GLU A 40 11.58 10.17 10.40
C GLU A 40 10.79 9.34 11.43
N GLU A 41 11.30 8.16 11.81
CA GLU A 41 10.82 7.32 12.93
C GLU A 41 9.36 6.83 12.87
N THR A 42 8.60 7.18 11.83
CA THR A 42 7.22 6.73 11.69
C THR A 42 7.14 5.24 11.36
N LEU A 43 6.30 4.49 12.09
CA LEU A 43 6.02 3.09 11.75
C LEU A 43 4.91 3.01 10.70
N ARG A 44 5.18 2.23 9.64
CA ARG A 44 4.20 1.88 8.63
C ARG A 44 3.68 0.48 8.89
N ILE A 45 2.35 0.36 8.99
CA ILE A 45 1.66 -0.92 8.99
C ILE A 45 1.77 -1.57 7.61
N CYS A 46 2.26 -2.80 7.58
CA CYS A 46 2.37 -3.64 6.40
C CYS A 46 1.66 -4.97 6.67
N VAL A 47 0.62 -5.29 5.92
CA VAL A 47 -0.06 -6.60 6.01
C VAL A 47 0.67 -7.60 5.13
N ASP A 48 1.06 -8.74 5.69
CA ASP A 48 1.77 -9.78 4.94
C ASP A 48 0.80 -10.65 4.12
N TYR A 49 0.51 -10.19 2.90
CA TYR A 49 -0.32 -10.92 1.95
C TYR A 49 0.42 -12.02 1.18
N ARG A 50 1.64 -12.43 1.54
CA ARG A 50 2.42 -13.41 0.74
C ARG A 50 1.69 -14.75 0.57
N ALA A 51 1.03 -15.26 1.62
CA ALA A 51 0.25 -16.49 1.53
C ALA A 51 -0.99 -16.31 0.65
N LEU A 52 -1.69 -15.18 0.80
CA LEU A 52 -2.85 -14.82 -0.01
C LEU A 52 -2.48 -14.69 -1.50
N ASN A 53 -1.38 -14.00 -1.80
CA ASN A 53 -0.89 -13.78 -3.17
C ASN A 53 -0.47 -15.06 -3.92
N LYS A 54 -0.25 -16.18 -3.20
CA LYS A 54 0.04 -17.48 -3.82
C LYS A 54 -1.23 -18.20 -4.26
N VAL A 55 -2.36 -17.97 -3.59
CA VAL A 55 -3.64 -18.63 -3.89
C VAL A 55 -4.54 -17.77 -4.79
N THR A 56 -4.25 -16.47 -4.92
CA THR A 56 -5.00 -15.58 -5.82
C THR A 56 -4.56 -15.71 -7.28
N LEU A 57 -5.52 -15.63 -8.20
CA LEU A 57 -5.24 -15.54 -9.63
C LEU A 57 -4.58 -14.19 -9.95
N ARG A 58 -3.42 -14.24 -10.61
CA ARG A 58 -2.68 -13.02 -10.96
C ARG A 58 -3.34 -12.34 -12.15
N ASN A 59 -4.00 -11.20 -11.90
CA ASN A 59 -4.45 -10.31 -12.97
C ASN A 59 -3.26 -9.51 -13.50
N LYS A 60 -2.70 -9.93 -14.64
CA LYS A 60 -1.51 -9.31 -15.23
C LYS A 60 -1.92 -8.25 -16.26
N TYR A 61 -1.77 -6.98 -15.91
CA TYR A 61 -1.82 -5.89 -16.86
C TYR A 61 -0.39 -5.47 -17.24
N PRO A 62 -0.06 -5.31 -18.54
CA PRO A 62 1.27 -4.88 -18.94
C PRO A 62 1.48 -3.41 -18.53
N ILE A 63 2.37 -3.18 -17.57
CA ILE A 63 2.82 -1.83 -17.25
C ILE A 63 3.90 -1.46 -18.28
N PRO A 64 3.74 -0.35 -19.03
CA PRO A 64 4.70 0.06 -20.04
C PRO A 64 6.07 0.33 -19.42
N HIS A 65 7.13 0.02 -20.16
CA HIS A 65 8.48 0.31 -19.71
C HIS A 65 8.72 1.81 -19.69
N VAL A 66 9.47 2.29 -18.69
CA VAL A 66 9.69 3.72 -18.48
C VAL A 66 10.38 4.39 -19.67
N ALA A 67 11.32 3.69 -20.33
CA ALA A 67 11.97 4.20 -21.54
C ALA A 67 10.97 4.44 -22.68
N ASP A 68 10.07 3.49 -22.92
CA ASP A 68 9.04 3.60 -23.96
C ASP A 68 8.09 4.78 -23.71
N LEU A 69 7.83 5.10 -22.43
CA LEU A 69 7.04 6.27 -22.06
C LEU A 69 7.78 7.58 -22.38
N PHE A 70 9.09 7.64 -22.11
CA PHE A 70 9.90 8.83 -22.41
C PHE A 70 10.10 9.04 -23.92
N ASP A 71 10.26 7.98 -24.70
CA ASP A 71 10.38 8.08 -26.15
C ASP A 71 9.14 8.72 -26.78
N ARG A 72 7.94 8.38 -26.28
CA ARG A 72 6.68 9.01 -26.70
C ARG A 72 6.59 10.49 -26.36
N LEU A 73 7.25 10.89 -25.27
CA LEU A 73 7.26 12.26 -24.76
C LEU A 73 8.40 13.11 -25.34
N SER A 74 9.32 12.53 -26.11
CA SER A 74 10.55 13.16 -26.61
C SER A 74 10.39 14.46 -27.41
N LYS A 75 9.21 14.69 -28.00
CA LYS A 75 8.92 15.89 -28.81
C LYS A 75 8.18 16.99 -28.02
N ALA A 76 7.81 16.73 -26.77
CA ALA A 76 7.14 17.70 -25.93
C ALA A 76 8.16 18.65 -25.27
N THR A 77 7.80 19.92 -25.16
CA THR A 77 8.63 20.98 -24.57
C THR A 77 8.17 21.37 -23.16
N TYR A 78 6.92 21.08 -22.80
CA TYR A 78 6.35 21.38 -21.49
C TYR A 78 5.75 20.11 -20.88
N PHE A 79 6.01 19.88 -19.59
CA PHE A 79 5.55 18.70 -18.87
C PHE A 79 4.83 19.10 -17.58
N THR A 80 3.71 18.42 -17.31
CA THR A 80 3.01 18.49 -16.03
C THR A 80 2.88 17.08 -15.48
N LYS A 81 3.29 16.89 -14.23
CA LYS A 81 3.13 15.62 -13.51
C LYS A 81 2.03 15.77 -12.47
N LEU A 82 1.10 14.83 -12.47
CA LEU A 82 0.10 14.68 -11.43
C LEU A 82 0.42 13.42 -10.63
N ASP A 83 0.45 13.52 -9.30
CA ASP A 83 0.65 12.40 -8.41
C ASP A 83 -0.65 12.10 -7.67
N LEU A 84 -1.18 10.89 -7.86
CA LEU A 84 -2.41 10.48 -7.18
C LEU A 84 -2.07 10.04 -5.76
N ARG A 85 -2.54 10.83 -4.78
CA ARG A 85 -2.27 10.60 -3.34
C ARG A 85 -2.73 9.22 -2.84
N SER A 86 -3.77 8.65 -3.45
CA SER A 86 -4.36 7.35 -3.10
C SER A 86 -4.65 6.51 -4.35
N GLY A 87 -3.58 6.04 -5.00
CA GLY A 87 -3.67 5.20 -6.21
C GLY A 87 -3.72 3.68 -5.97
N TYR A 88 -3.87 3.25 -4.72
CA TYR A 88 -4.19 1.86 -4.37
C TYR A 88 -5.65 1.56 -4.69
#